data_AF-A0A0R2D6M5-F1
#
_entry.id   AF-A0A0R2D6M5-F1
#
_cell.length_a   1.000
_cell.length_b   1.000
_cell.length_c   1.000
_cell.angle_alpha   90.00
_cell.angle_beta   90.00
_cell.angle_gamma   90.00
#
_symmetry.space_group_name_H-M   'P 1'
#
loop_
_entity.id
_entity.type
_entity.pdbx_description
1 polymer ?
#
loop_
_entity_poly.entity_id
_entity_poly.type
_entity_poly.pdbx_seq_one_letter_code
_entity_poly.pdbx_strand_id
1 'polypeptide(L)'
;MILVKEFAMFAFHSTKNQIQFLNCWQTAFAPKQLYFIYVPTAQQRRQICQHYLNLFAQHHLSKQIGLITPQKAALLPYLSVEENILLNLNRGFTKKNRSWQRWQAAHPTNFFDKSPRDLTASERFYVQLYRNLLIDKKFILVDTNLAQEKPTTVQTLLTALDRLVKTENCTLIFLTANTELLASETQNRLTHIPFFTAHQKSLNS
;
A
#
# COMPACT_ATOMS: atom_id res chain seq x y z
N MET A 1 0.37 49.85 24.35
CA MET A 1 -0.18 48.97 23.30
C MET A 1 0.93 48.73 22.27
N ILE A 2 1.69 47.65 22.41
CA ILE A 2 2.70 47.23 21.43
C ILE A 2 2.38 45.77 21.09
N LEU A 3 1.89 45.55 19.87
CA LEU A 3 1.57 44.25 19.32
C LEU A 3 2.85 43.43 19.18
N VAL A 4 2.97 42.35 19.93
CA VAL A 4 3.92 41.28 19.66
C VAL A 4 3.38 40.52 18.45
N LYS A 5 4.03 40.68 17.30
CA LYS A 5 3.79 39.82 16.13
C LYS A 5 4.27 38.41 16.47
N GLU A 6 3.33 37.50 16.67
CA GLU A 6 3.61 36.07 16.67
C GLU A 6 4.22 35.67 15.32
N PHE A 7 5.51 35.36 15.33
CA PHE A 7 6.14 34.64 14.24
C PHE A 7 5.60 33.21 14.28
N ALA A 8 4.79 32.86 13.29
CA ALA A 8 4.44 31.47 13.00
C ALA A 8 5.75 30.70 12.73
N MET A 9 6.17 29.95 13.74
CA MET A 9 7.34 29.09 13.72
C MET A 9 7.03 27.95 12.74
N PHE A 10 7.62 28.00 11.53
CA PHE A 10 7.68 26.84 10.67
C PHE A 10 8.44 25.75 11.43
N ALA A 11 7.72 24.77 11.98
CA ALA A 11 8.32 23.62 12.62
C ALA A 11 9.12 22.85 11.56
N PHE A 12 10.43 23.11 11.49
CA PHE A 12 11.38 22.26 10.80
C PHE A 12 11.41 20.92 11.55
N HIS A 13 10.51 20.00 11.17
CA HIS A 13 10.58 18.64 11.67
C HIS A 13 11.91 18.05 11.22
N SER A 14 12.73 17.62 12.18
CA SER A 14 14.08 17.18 11.86
C SER A 14 14.00 15.92 10.97
N THR A 15 14.71 15.95 9.85
CA THR A 15 14.92 14.77 8.98
C THR A 15 15.42 13.57 9.80
N LYS A 16 16.10 13.81 10.93
CA LYS A 16 16.53 12.79 11.90
C LYS A 16 15.36 11.98 12.48
N ASN A 17 14.24 12.62 12.85
CA ASN A 17 13.08 11.91 13.39
C ASN A 17 12.41 11.02 12.34
N GLN A 18 12.37 11.47 11.08
CA GLN A 18 11.86 10.68 9.96
C GLN A 18 12.75 9.47 9.68
N ILE A 19 14.06 9.68 9.62
CA ILE A 19 15.04 8.61 9.41
C ILE A 19 14.96 7.60 10.56
N GLN A 20 14.88 8.05 11.81
CA GLN A 20 14.77 7.16 12.96
C GLN A 20 13.48 6.33 12.90
N PHE A 21 12.33 6.95 12.60
CA PHE A 21 11.07 6.23 12.43
C PHE A 21 11.19 5.18 11.32
N LEU A 22 11.74 5.54 10.15
CA LEU A 22 11.93 4.61 9.04
C LEU A 22 12.89 3.46 9.38
N ASN A 23 13.97 3.73 10.10
CA ASN A 23 14.89 2.70 10.56
C ASN A 23 14.17 1.72 11.50
N CYS A 24 13.42 2.23 12.48
CA CYS A 24 12.60 1.39 13.36
C CYS A 24 11.52 0.63 12.57
N TRP A 25 10.87 1.25 11.60
CA TRP A 25 9.88 0.58 10.75
C TRP A 25 10.52 -0.57 9.96
N GLN A 26 11.72 -0.36 9.42
CA GLN A 26 12.44 -1.33 8.61
C GLN A 26 13.03 -2.50 9.40
N THR A 27 13.14 -2.41 10.73
CA THR A 27 13.47 -3.60 11.55
C THR A 27 12.30 -4.59 11.60
N ALA A 28 11.06 -4.12 11.49
CA ALA A 28 9.87 -4.97 11.41
C ALA A 28 9.51 -5.32 9.96
N PHE A 29 9.73 -4.38 9.02
CA PHE A 29 9.39 -4.51 7.61
C PHE A 29 10.57 -4.15 6.71
N ALA A 30 11.47 -5.10 6.51
CA ALA A 30 12.61 -4.95 5.62
C ALA A 30 12.16 -4.55 4.19
N PRO A 31 12.94 -3.70 3.50
CA PRO A 31 12.62 -3.28 2.14
C PRO A 31 12.56 -4.46 1.15
N LYS A 32 11.73 -4.31 0.10
CA LYS A 32 11.67 -5.23 -1.06
C LYS A 32 11.17 -6.64 -0.73
N GLN A 33 10.25 -6.73 0.24
CA GLN A 33 9.69 -8.00 0.70
C GLN A 33 8.16 -7.98 0.73
N LEU A 34 7.57 -9.18 0.80
CA LEU A 34 6.16 -9.41 1.08
C LEU A 34 6.02 -9.80 2.54
N TYR A 35 5.12 -9.18 3.28
CA TYR A 35 4.78 -9.55 4.65
C TYR A 35 3.33 -9.98 4.77
N PHE A 36 3.07 -10.95 5.64
CA PHE A 36 1.71 -11.40 5.94
C PHE A 36 1.43 -11.32 7.43
N ILE A 37 0.34 -10.62 7.77
CA ILE A 37 -0.13 -10.43 9.14
C ILE A 37 -1.52 -11.04 9.26
N TYR A 38 -1.69 -11.98 10.19
CA TYR A 38 -3.00 -12.56 10.46
C TYR A 38 -3.90 -11.56 11.16
N VAL A 39 -5.02 -11.21 10.53
CA VAL A 39 -6.04 -10.32 11.09
C VAL A 39 -7.43 -10.82 10.68
N PRO A 40 -8.18 -11.44 11.62
CA PRO A 40 -9.38 -12.21 11.28
C PRO A 40 -10.52 -11.33 10.77
N THR A 41 -10.72 -10.15 11.35
CA THR A 41 -11.89 -9.31 11.03
C THR A 41 -11.54 -8.18 10.06
N ALA A 42 -12.43 -7.92 9.10
CA ALA A 42 -12.28 -6.80 8.17
C ALA A 42 -12.32 -5.44 8.87
N GLN A 43 -12.98 -5.33 10.03
CA GLN A 43 -12.98 -4.12 10.83
C GLN A 43 -11.60 -3.86 11.46
N GLN A 44 -10.99 -4.89 12.06
CA GLN A 44 -9.65 -4.76 12.64
C GLN A 44 -8.59 -4.48 11.57
N ARG A 45 -8.69 -5.10 10.39
CA ARG A 45 -7.79 -4.77 9.25
C ARG A 45 -7.85 -3.30 8.88
N ARG A 46 -9.06 -2.76 8.73
CA ARG A 46 -9.28 -1.33 8.45
C ARG A 46 -8.70 -0.44 9.55
N GLN A 47 -8.88 -0.80 10.82
CA GLN A 47 -8.31 -0.06 11.95
C GLN A 47 -6.78 -0.06 11.93
N ILE A 48 -6.13 -1.20 11.67
CA ILE A 48 -4.67 -1.29 11.58
C ILE A 48 -4.15 -0.49 10.38
N CYS A 49 -4.79 -0.62 9.21
CA CYS A 49 -4.43 0.17 8.04
C CYS A 49 -4.51 1.67 8.31
N GLN A 50 -5.61 2.14 8.91
CA GLN A 50 -5.76 3.55 9.27
C GLN A 50 -4.71 3.99 10.29
N HIS A 51 -4.41 3.14 11.27
CA HIS A 51 -3.37 3.40 12.27
C HIS A 51 -1.99 3.60 11.62
N TYR A 52 -1.59 2.69 10.73
CA TYR A 52 -0.31 2.81 10.01
C TYR A 52 -0.26 4.05 9.11
N LEU A 53 -1.34 4.38 8.40
CA LEU A 53 -1.43 5.62 7.64
C LEU A 53 -1.28 6.85 8.54
N ASN A 54 -1.92 6.86 9.71
CA ASN A 54 -1.81 7.94 10.69
C ASN A 54 -0.40 8.06 11.27
N LEU A 55 0.27 6.95 11.59
CA LEU A 55 1.67 6.96 12.04
C LEU A 55 2.58 7.61 10.99
N PHE A 56 2.47 7.20 9.73
CA PHE A 56 3.25 7.82 8.65
C PHE A 56 2.91 9.31 8.49
N ALA A 57 1.64 9.70 8.66
CA ALA A 57 1.25 11.11 8.61
C ALA A 57 1.82 11.93 9.76
N GLN A 58 1.84 11.40 10.99
CA GLN A 58 2.45 12.04 12.17
C GLN A 58 3.95 12.27 11.99
N HIS A 59 4.62 11.40 11.22
CA HIS A 59 6.03 11.56 10.87
C HIS A 59 6.25 12.31 9.54
N HIS A 60 5.20 12.87 8.92
CA HIS A 60 5.25 13.57 7.61
C HIS A 60 5.75 12.70 6.45
N LEU A 61 5.50 11.40 6.52
CA LEU A 61 5.93 10.38 5.57
C LEU A 61 4.75 9.79 4.77
N SER A 62 3.56 10.41 4.76
CA SER A 62 2.39 9.93 4.02
C SER A 62 2.66 9.66 2.53
N LYS A 63 3.65 10.35 1.95
CA LYS A 63 4.09 10.12 0.57
C LYS A 63 4.74 8.75 0.36
N GLN A 64 5.30 8.12 1.40
CA GLN A 64 5.98 6.83 1.31
C GLN A 64 5.06 5.62 1.49
N ILE A 65 3.88 5.80 2.08
CA ILE A 65 2.93 4.70 2.32
C ILE A 65 1.71 4.78 1.41
N GLY A 66 1.24 3.62 0.96
CA GLY A 66 0.06 3.41 0.13
C GLY A 66 -0.89 2.39 0.75
N LEU A 67 -2.10 2.32 0.21
CA LEU A 67 -3.12 1.37 0.64
C LEU A 67 -3.83 0.79 -0.59
N ILE A 68 -4.08 -0.51 -0.56
CA ILE A 68 -4.96 -1.25 -1.47
C ILE A 68 -6.08 -1.84 -0.62
N THR A 69 -7.32 -1.59 -1.01
CA THR A 69 -8.50 -2.05 -0.26
C THR A 69 -9.44 -2.86 -1.15
N PRO A 70 -10.38 -3.64 -0.55
CA PRO A 70 -11.37 -4.37 -1.33
C PRO A 70 -12.49 -3.46 -1.86
N GLN A 71 -12.62 -2.24 -1.33
CA GLN A 71 -13.56 -1.28 -1.90
C GLN A 71 -13.14 -0.90 -3.32
N LYS A 72 -14.12 -0.65 -4.18
CA LYS A 72 -13.85 -0.19 -5.55
C LYS A 72 -13.03 1.10 -5.46
N ALA A 73 -11.82 1.09 -6.00
CA ALA A 73 -11.04 2.30 -6.20
C ALA A 73 -11.92 3.35 -6.89
N ALA A 74 -11.80 4.61 -6.46
CA ALA A 74 -12.42 5.71 -7.19
C ALA A 74 -11.76 5.79 -8.57
N LEU A 75 -12.46 5.29 -9.58
CA LEU A 75 -12.10 5.32 -10.98
C LEU A 75 -13.13 6.17 -11.71
N LEU A 76 -12.67 7.14 -12.48
CA LEU A 76 -13.51 7.99 -13.31
C LEU A 76 -14.04 7.16 -14.49
N PRO A 77 -15.36 7.01 -14.64
CA PRO A 77 -15.95 6.03 -15.58
C PRO A 77 -15.83 6.42 -17.05
N TYR A 78 -15.51 7.68 -17.34
CA TYR A 78 -15.32 8.22 -18.69
C TYR A 78 -13.85 8.16 -19.16
N LEU A 79 -12.95 7.65 -18.31
CA LEU A 79 -11.54 7.45 -18.62
C LEU A 79 -11.24 5.96 -18.75
N SER A 80 -10.25 5.62 -19.57
CA SER A 80 -9.67 4.28 -19.61
C SER A 80 -9.00 3.94 -18.27
N VAL A 81 -8.64 2.67 -18.09
CA VAL A 81 -7.93 2.23 -16.89
C VAL A 81 -6.53 2.84 -16.83
N GLU A 82 -5.84 2.92 -17.97
CA GLU A 82 -4.57 3.65 -18.10
C GLU A 82 -4.71 5.11 -17.62
N GLU A 83 -5.66 5.84 -18.18
CA GLU A 83 -5.86 7.25 -17.85
C GLU A 83 -6.13 7.41 -16.35
N ASN A 84 -6.97 6.54 -15.79
CA ASN A 84 -7.23 6.46 -14.36
C ASN A 84 -5.96 6.22 -13.53
N ILE A 85 -5.06 5.33 -13.96
CA ILE A 85 -3.80 5.06 -13.26
C ILE A 85 -2.92 6.32 -13.27
N LEU A 86 -2.87 7.03 -14.39
CA LEU A 86 -1.98 8.18 -14.62
C LEU A 86 -2.45 9.50 -13.96
N LEU A 87 -3.71 9.61 -13.52
CA LEU A 87 -4.29 10.83 -12.93
C LEU A 87 -3.41 11.47 -11.82
N ASN A 88 -2.81 10.65 -10.96
CA ASN A 88 -2.09 11.12 -9.77
C ASN A 88 -0.59 11.38 -10.01
N LEU A 89 -0.12 11.22 -11.24
CA LEU A 89 1.27 11.51 -11.57
C LEU A 89 1.47 13.03 -11.69
N ASN A 90 2.20 13.64 -10.78
CA ASN A 90 2.67 15.03 -10.89
C ASN A 90 3.94 15.12 -11.75
N ARG A 91 3.88 14.66 -13.00
CA ARG A 91 4.98 14.75 -13.98
C ARG A 91 4.50 15.52 -15.22
N GLY A 92 5.37 16.27 -15.89
CA GLY A 92 5.01 16.92 -17.16
C GLY A 92 4.62 15.88 -18.23
N PHE A 93 3.68 16.22 -19.12
CA PHE A 93 3.04 15.31 -20.08
C PHE A 93 4.03 14.44 -20.90
N THR A 94 5.14 15.01 -21.36
CA THR A 94 6.16 14.30 -22.15
C THR A 94 6.98 13.30 -21.33
N LYS A 95 7.35 13.65 -20.10
CA LYS A 95 8.05 12.74 -19.17
C LYS A 95 7.12 11.61 -18.69
N LYS A 96 5.82 11.90 -18.51
CA LYS A 96 4.79 10.90 -18.21
C LYS A 96 4.74 9.81 -19.27
N ASN A 97 4.58 10.18 -20.54
CA ASN A 97 4.41 9.21 -21.63
C ASN A 97 5.61 8.27 -21.78
N ARG A 98 6.84 8.79 -21.75
CA ARG A 98 8.04 7.92 -21.84
C ARG A 98 8.20 7.00 -20.63
N SER A 99 7.92 7.50 -19.42
CA SER A 99 7.97 6.66 -18.21
C SER A 99 6.89 5.58 -18.21
N TRP A 100 5.71 5.92 -18.74
CA TRP A 100 4.58 5.01 -18.82
C TRP A 100 4.77 3.91 -19.86
N GLN A 101 5.24 4.24 -21.07
CA GLN A 101 5.54 3.23 -22.10
C GLN A 101 6.57 2.20 -21.60
N ARG A 102 7.63 2.65 -20.93
CA ARG A 102 8.62 1.75 -20.31
C ARG A 102 7.98 0.90 -19.21
N TRP A 103 7.09 1.49 -18.42
CA TRP A 103 6.41 0.81 -17.34
C TRP A 103 5.43 -0.25 -17.88
N GLN A 104 4.65 0.05 -18.92
CA GLN A 104 3.79 -0.91 -19.63
C GLN A 104 4.58 -2.07 -20.23
N ALA A 105 5.73 -1.79 -20.84
CA ALA A 105 6.59 -2.84 -21.40
C ALA A 105 7.12 -3.80 -20.32
N ALA A 106 7.36 -3.30 -19.10
CA ALA A 106 7.78 -4.11 -17.97
C ALA A 106 6.61 -4.85 -17.29
N HIS A 107 5.38 -4.38 -17.48
CA HIS A 107 4.17 -4.91 -16.85
C HIS A 107 3.07 -5.14 -17.91
N PRO A 108 3.27 -6.08 -18.85
CA PRO A 108 2.31 -6.32 -19.91
C PRO A 108 0.99 -6.83 -19.33
N THR A 109 -0.09 -6.10 -19.59
CA THR A 109 -1.45 -6.50 -19.24
C THR A 109 -2.42 -6.15 -20.37
N ASN A 110 -3.55 -6.82 -20.44
CA ASN A 110 -4.58 -6.60 -21.46
C ASN A 110 -5.75 -5.73 -20.97
N PHE A 111 -5.61 -5.03 -19.84
CA PHE A 111 -6.71 -4.31 -19.21
C PHE A 111 -6.57 -2.79 -19.22
N PHE A 112 -5.44 -2.23 -19.68
CA PHE A 112 -5.20 -0.79 -19.67
C PHE A 112 -6.22 0.00 -20.50
N ASP A 113 -6.65 -0.56 -21.63
CA ASP A 113 -7.63 0.06 -22.52
C ASP A 113 -9.09 -0.20 -22.12
N LYS A 114 -9.33 -1.04 -21.10
CA LYS A 114 -10.69 -1.38 -20.67
C LYS A 114 -11.39 -0.18 -20.04
N SER A 115 -12.72 -0.23 -20.01
CA SER A 115 -13.51 0.61 -19.13
C SER A 115 -13.34 0.17 -17.67
N PRO A 116 -13.24 1.11 -16.70
CA PRO A 116 -13.19 0.80 -15.27
C PRO A 116 -14.38 -0.03 -14.75
N ARG A 117 -15.50 -0.03 -15.48
CA ARG A 117 -16.69 -0.81 -15.14
C ARG A 117 -16.48 -2.31 -15.37
N ASP A 118 -15.65 -2.66 -16.34
CA ASP A 118 -15.45 -4.03 -16.81
C ASP A 118 -14.30 -4.74 -16.09
N LEU A 119 -13.65 -4.06 -15.14
CA LEU A 119 -12.57 -4.64 -14.34
C LEU A 119 -13.08 -5.70 -13.36
N THR A 120 -12.45 -6.87 -13.43
CA THR A 120 -12.50 -7.93 -12.42
C THR A 120 -11.89 -7.47 -11.09
N ALA A 121 -12.10 -8.24 -10.01
CA ALA A 121 -11.51 -7.94 -8.71
C ALA A 121 -9.96 -7.92 -8.76
N SER A 122 -9.34 -8.88 -9.46
CA SER A 122 -7.89 -8.98 -9.61
C SER A 122 -7.32 -7.80 -10.41
N GLU A 123 -7.98 -7.39 -11.50
CA GLU A 123 -7.52 -6.22 -12.25
C GLU A 123 -7.68 -4.93 -11.44
N ARG A 124 -8.75 -4.78 -10.64
CA ARG A 124 -8.90 -3.65 -9.70
C ARG A 124 -7.78 -3.62 -8.64
N PHE A 125 -7.33 -4.78 -8.18
CA PHE A 125 -6.16 -4.88 -7.30
C PHE A 125 -4.91 -4.36 -8.01
N TYR A 126 -4.63 -4.80 -9.24
CA TYR A 126 -3.47 -4.33 -10.00
C TYR A 126 -3.54 -2.84 -10.31
N VAL A 127 -4.72 -2.28 -10.63
CA VAL A 127 -4.89 -0.83 -10.81
C VAL A 127 -4.47 -0.05 -9.57
N GLN A 128 -4.91 -0.48 -8.38
CA GLN A 128 -4.51 0.16 -7.12
C GLN A 128 -3.00 -0.03 -6.86
N LEU A 129 -2.46 -1.22 -7.11
CA LEU A 129 -1.03 -1.49 -6.99
C LEU A 129 -0.21 -0.55 -7.89
N TYR A 130 -0.53 -0.49 -9.18
CA TYR A 130 0.18 0.30 -10.17
C TYR A 130 0.13 1.79 -9.88
N ARG A 131 -1.00 2.31 -9.41
CA ARG A 131 -1.10 3.70 -8.91
C ARG A 131 -0.09 3.97 -7.78
N ASN A 132 0.06 3.05 -6.84
CA ASN A 132 1.01 3.20 -5.73
C ASN A 132 2.47 3.08 -6.21
N LEU A 133 2.78 2.16 -7.13
CA LEU A 133 4.13 2.00 -7.68
C LEU A 133 4.57 3.24 -8.48
N LEU A 134 3.69 3.76 -9.34
CA LEU A 134 4.01 4.89 -10.21
C LEU A 134 4.25 6.20 -9.47
N ILE A 135 3.67 6.35 -8.27
CA ILE A 135 3.94 7.48 -7.36
C ILE A 135 5.04 7.16 -6.34
N ASP A 136 5.82 6.11 -6.59
CA ASP A 136 7.00 5.70 -5.83
C ASP A 136 6.74 5.39 -4.34
N LYS A 137 5.57 4.82 -4.01
CA LYS A 137 5.31 4.31 -2.64
C LYS A 137 6.31 3.24 -2.26
N LYS A 138 6.89 3.36 -1.07
CA LYS A 138 7.87 2.42 -0.51
C LYS A 138 7.22 1.31 0.29
N PHE A 139 6.10 1.61 0.95
CA PHE A 139 5.32 0.63 1.70
C PHE A 139 3.88 0.67 1.20
N ILE A 140 3.30 -0.49 0.94
CA ILE A 140 1.91 -0.59 0.47
C ILE A 140 1.19 -1.60 1.35
N LEU A 141 0.18 -1.11 2.06
CA LEU A 141 -0.70 -1.94 2.85
C LEU A 141 -1.73 -2.58 1.92
N VAL A 142 -1.98 -3.87 2.13
CA VAL A 142 -2.96 -4.61 1.34
C VAL A 142 -4.00 -5.21 2.29
N ASP A 143 -5.18 -4.59 2.32
CA ASP A 143 -6.37 -5.19 2.90
C ASP A 143 -7.05 -6.00 1.80
N THR A 144 -6.79 -7.30 1.76
CA THR A 144 -7.39 -8.20 0.77
C THR A 144 -8.00 -9.41 1.45
N ASN A 145 -9.05 -9.92 0.83
CA ASN A 145 -9.59 -11.23 1.17
C ASN A 145 -9.26 -12.21 0.04
N LEU A 146 -8.06 -12.79 0.07
CA LEU A 146 -7.66 -13.84 -0.86
C LEU A 146 -8.31 -15.20 -0.53
N ALA A 147 -9.15 -15.30 0.50
CA ALA A 147 -9.74 -16.57 0.94
C ALA A 147 -10.74 -17.17 -0.06
N GLN A 148 -11.21 -16.41 -1.05
CA GLN A 148 -12.12 -16.90 -2.08
C GLN A 148 -11.41 -17.38 -3.36
N GLU A 149 -10.10 -17.18 -3.45
CA GLU A 149 -9.30 -17.56 -4.61
C GLU A 149 -8.78 -19.00 -4.49
N LYS A 150 -8.63 -19.69 -5.63
CA LYS A 150 -8.06 -21.05 -5.64
C LYS A 150 -6.59 -21.01 -5.19
N PRO A 151 -6.09 -22.02 -4.44
CA PRO A 151 -4.70 -22.04 -3.96
C PRO A 151 -3.63 -21.84 -5.05
N THR A 152 -3.82 -22.45 -6.23
CA THR A 152 -2.91 -22.30 -7.38
C THR A 152 -2.86 -20.87 -7.92
N THR A 153 -4.00 -20.17 -7.92
CA THR A 153 -4.10 -18.77 -8.33
C THR A 153 -3.37 -17.87 -7.34
N VAL A 154 -3.56 -18.13 -6.04
CA VAL A 154 -2.88 -17.40 -4.96
C VAL A 154 -1.36 -17.56 -5.09
N GLN A 155 -0.85 -18.77 -5.26
CA GLN A 155 0.60 -18.98 -5.35
C GLN A 155 1.22 -18.33 -6.59
N THR A 156 0.52 -18.34 -7.73
CA THR A 156 0.94 -17.63 -8.95
C THR A 156 1.01 -16.12 -8.70
N LEU A 157 -0.01 -15.56 -8.04
CA LEU A 157 -0.03 -14.15 -7.65
C LEU A 157 1.13 -13.81 -6.71
N LEU A 158 1.35 -14.60 -5.67
CA LEU A 158 2.43 -14.35 -4.70
C LEU A 158 3.81 -14.41 -5.36
N THR A 159 4.04 -15.36 -6.26
CA THR A 159 5.28 -15.45 -7.04
C THR A 159 5.49 -14.22 -7.92
N ALA A 160 4.44 -13.72 -8.57
CA ALA A 160 4.51 -12.50 -9.37
C ALA A 160 4.79 -11.27 -8.50
N LEU A 161 4.15 -11.17 -7.33
CA LEU A 161 4.35 -10.07 -6.38
C LEU A 161 5.74 -10.08 -5.75
N ASP A 162 6.31 -11.25 -5.43
CA ASP A 162 7.67 -11.37 -4.88
C ASP A 162 8.73 -10.85 -5.87
N ARG A 163 8.56 -11.14 -7.16
CA ARG A 163 9.40 -10.56 -8.21
C ARG A 163 9.19 -9.06 -8.31
N LEU A 164 7.93 -8.61 -8.29
CA LEU A 164 7.58 -7.19 -8.42
C LEU A 164 8.18 -6.35 -7.29
N VAL A 165 8.08 -6.77 -6.02
CA VAL A 165 8.62 -6.00 -4.88
C VAL A 165 10.13 -5.80 -4.95
N LYS A 166 10.84 -6.79 -5.51
CA LYS A 166 12.29 -6.73 -5.74
C LYS A 166 12.64 -5.76 -6.86
N THR A 167 11.90 -5.80 -7.98
CA THR A 167 12.16 -4.94 -9.14
C THR A 167 11.77 -3.49 -8.88
N GLU A 168 10.61 -3.25 -8.27
CA GLU A 168 10.04 -1.90 -8.06
C GLU A 168 10.48 -1.24 -6.75
N ASN A 169 11.32 -1.92 -5.95
CA ASN A 169 11.86 -1.43 -4.68
C ASN A 169 10.78 -0.97 -3.69
N CYS A 170 9.71 -1.76 -3.53
CA CYS A 170 8.62 -1.51 -2.59
C CYS A 170 8.42 -2.71 -1.65
N THR A 171 7.73 -2.51 -0.54
CA THR A 171 7.37 -3.58 0.40
C THR A 171 5.85 -3.66 0.47
N LEU A 172 5.29 -4.87 0.29
CA LEU A 172 3.86 -5.11 0.45
C LEU A 172 3.59 -5.74 1.82
N ILE A 173 2.58 -5.24 2.53
CA ILE A 173 2.18 -5.74 3.84
C ILE A 173 0.72 -6.17 3.73
N PHE A 174 0.49 -7.48 3.68
CA PHE A 174 -0.82 -8.10 3.59
C PHE A 174 -1.41 -8.29 4.98
N LEU A 175 -2.60 -7.72 5.19
CA LEU A 175 -3.44 -8.04 6.33
C LEU A 175 -4.49 -9.05 5.84
N THR A 176 -4.47 -10.27 6.39
CA THR A 176 -5.27 -11.37 5.85
C THR A 176 -5.88 -12.24 6.94
N ALA A 177 -7.08 -12.76 6.68
CA ALA A 177 -7.70 -13.80 7.50
C ALA A 177 -7.43 -15.21 6.96
N ASN A 178 -6.77 -15.34 5.80
CA ASN A 178 -6.52 -16.62 5.15
C ASN A 178 -5.38 -17.38 5.86
N THR A 179 -5.74 -18.39 6.65
CA THR A 179 -4.81 -19.24 7.40
C THR A 179 -4.04 -20.19 6.50
N GLU A 180 -4.58 -20.62 5.37
CA GLU A 180 -3.90 -21.48 4.40
C GLU A 180 -2.73 -20.75 3.74
N LEU A 181 -2.94 -19.50 3.33
CA LEU A 181 -1.88 -18.63 2.82
C LEU A 181 -0.76 -18.43 3.85
N LEU A 182 -1.14 -18.28 5.12
CA LEU A 182 -0.18 -18.13 6.23
C LEU A 182 0.54 -19.44 6.60
N ALA A 183 0.02 -20.59 6.17
CA ALA A 183 0.67 -21.87 6.34
C ALA A 183 1.69 -22.13 5.22
N SER A 184 1.43 -21.65 4.00
CA SER A 184 2.38 -21.72 2.89
C SER A 184 3.54 -20.72 3.02
N GLU A 185 3.34 -19.59 3.70
CA GLU A 185 4.31 -18.50 3.80
C GLU A 185 4.94 -18.44 5.20
N THR A 186 6.00 -19.21 5.44
CA THR A 186 6.60 -19.35 6.79
C THR A 186 7.65 -18.28 7.13
N GLN A 187 8.38 -17.75 6.14
CA GLN A 187 9.51 -16.84 6.42
C GLN A 187 9.08 -15.38 6.68
N ASN A 188 8.04 -14.89 6.01
CA ASN A 188 7.63 -13.49 6.11
C ASN A 188 6.27 -13.29 6.80
N ARG A 189 5.85 -14.29 7.57
CA ARG A 189 4.68 -14.22 8.41
C ARG A 189 5.03 -13.58 9.75
N LEU A 190 4.28 -12.54 10.13
CA LEU A 190 4.38 -11.92 11.43
C LEU A 190 3.27 -12.46 12.34
N THR A 191 3.66 -12.91 13.53
CA THR A 191 2.75 -13.44 14.57
C THR A 191 2.17 -12.34 15.46
N HIS A 192 2.77 -11.16 15.46
CA HIS A 192 2.29 -9.96 16.12
C HIS A 192 2.13 -8.83 15.09
N ILE A 193 1.34 -7.82 15.41
CA ILE A 193 1.13 -6.64 14.55
C ILE A 193 2.09 -5.55 15.03
N PRO A 194 3.20 -5.25 14.32
CA PRO A 194 4.16 -4.24 14.77
C PRO A 194 3.52 -2.87 14.92
N PHE A 195 3.97 -2.05 15.87
CA PHE A 195 3.48 -0.67 16.08
C PHE A 195 1.98 -0.52 16.35
N PHE A 196 1.24 -1.60 16.61
CA PHE A 196 -0.18 -1.57 16.90
C PHE A 196 -0.45 -2.13 18.30
N THR A 197 -0.83 -1.24 19.21
CA THR A 197 -1.31 -1.63 20.54
C THR A 197 -2.83 -1.59 20.50
N ALA A 198 -3.48 -2.75 20.51
CA ALA A 198 -4.93 -2.77 20.74
C ALA A 198 -5.16 -2.23 22.16
N HIS A 199 -5.89 -1.12 22.31
CA HIS A 199 -6.47 -0.80 23.61
C HIS A 199 -7.38 -1.96 23.98
N GLN A 200 -6.92 -2.84 24.85
CA GLN A 200 -7.77 -3.78 25.56
C GLN A 200 -8.72 -2.91 26.40
N LYS A 201 -9.92 -2.62 25.87
CA LYS A 201 -11.04 -2.38 26.77
C LYS A 201 -11.24 -3.70 27.49
N SER A 202 -10.75 -3.79 28.73
CA SER A 202 -11.19 -4.82 29.65
C SER A 202 -12.71 -4.74 29.72
N LEU A 203 -13.37 -5.74 29.14
CA LEU A 203 -14.69 -6.12 29.59
C LEU A 203 -14.51 -6.77 30.95
N ASN A 204 -14.35 -5.93 31.99
CA ASN A 204 -14.76 -6.31 33.33
C ASN A 204 -16.23 -5.89 33.42
N SER A 205 -17.11 -6.84 33.07
CA SER A 205 -18.48 -6.89 33.57
C SER A 205 -18.49 -7.89 34.71
#